data_AF-A0A2J9IQS6-F1
#
_entry.id   AF-A0A2J9IQS6-F1
#
_cell.length_a   1.000
_cell.length_b   1.000
_cell.length_c   1.000
_cell.angle_alpha   90.00
_cell.angle_beta   90.00
_cell.angle_gamma   90.00
#
_symmetry.space_group_name_H-M   'P 1'
#
loop_
_entity.id
_entity.type
_entity.pdbx_description
1 polymer ?
#
loop_
_entity_poly.entity_id
_entity_poly.type
_entity_poly.pdbx_seq_one_letter_code
_entity_poly.pdbx_strand_id
1 'polypeptide(L)'
;MDLLDEILGAGRRQATFDWLLGDRSPTTGTRRRLPVDGYWAEHGLVVEFDERQHTESVPLWDQKPTLSGISRGEQRRRYDRRKSDVIPAYGLRLVRVAQSSFPQLKKGGKKIDRERTRDLDHLRSILAHEGVLPAG
;
A
#
# COMPACT_ATOMS: atom_id res chain seq x y z
N MET A 1 7.61 4.21 6.12
CA MET A 1 8.78 3.84 5.29
C MET A 1 10.02 3.76 6.16
N ASP A 2 10.47 4.86 6.76
CA ASP A 2 11.73 4.87 7.54
C ASP A 2 11.76 3.82 8.67
N LEU A 3 10.66 3.66 9.43
CA LEU A 3 10.58 2.60 10.46
C LEU A 3 10.61 1.17 9.89
N LEU A 4 10.14 0.95 8.66
CA LEU A 4 10.30 -0.34 7.99
C LEU A 4 11.74 -0.55 7.51
N ASP A 5 12.41 0.53 7.08
CA ASP A 5 13.82 0.45 6.69
C ASP A 5 14.72 0.08 7.88
N GLU A 6 14.37 0.53 9.08
CA GLU A 6 15.05 0.13 10.31
C GLU A 6 14.88 -1.36 10.65
N ILE A 7 13.77 -1.98 10.24
CA ILE A 7 13.46 -3.39 10.52
C ILE A 7 14.03 -4.30 9.42
N LEU A 8 13.94 -3.87 8.17
CA LEU A 8 14.14 -4.70 6.97
C LEU A 8 15.35 -4.27 6.12
N GLY A 9 16.09 -3.24 6.54
CA GLY A 9 17.10 -2.61 5.69
C GLY A 9 16.50 -1.69 4.63
N ALA A 10 17.32 -1.12 3.74
CA ALA A 10 16.88 -0.08 2.81
C ALA A 10 15.88 -0.59 1.75
N GLY A 11 14.67 -0.02 1.75
CA GLY A 11 13.64 -0.27 0.75
C GLY A 11 13.62 0.76 -0.39
N ARG A 12 12.98 0.39 -1.50
CA ARG A 12 12.69 1.29 -2.63
C ARG A 12 11.28 1.87 -2.48
N ARG A 13 11.19 3.18 -2.29
CA ARG A 13 9.92 3.93 -2.26
C ARG A 13 9.33 4.07 -3.66
N GLN A 14 8.01 3.99 -3.80
CA GLN A 14 7.31 4.17 -5.07
C GLN A 14 7.86 3.31 -6.21
N ALA A 15 8.33 2.10 -5.87
CA ALA A 15 8.88 1.17 -6.85
C ALA A 15 7.82 0.80 -7.89
N THR A 16 8.25 0.60 -9.13
CA THR A 16 7.36 0.19 -10.22
C THR A 16 7.90 -1.06 -10.87
N PHE A 17 6.98 -1.85 -11.44
CA PHE A 17 7.29 -3.08 -12.14
C PHE A 17 6.66 -3.04 -13.53
N ASP A 18 7.33 -3.61 -14.52
CA ASP A 18 6.84 -3.61 -15.91
C ASP A 18 5.58 -4.46 -16.08
N TRP A 19 5.36 -5.42 -15.18
CA TRP A 19 4.19 -6.28 -15.13
C TRP A 19 3.02 -5.71 -14.31
N LEU A 20 3.24 -4.68 -13.47
CA LEU A 20 2.20 -4.08 -12.64
C LEU A 20 1.68 -2.80 -13.28
N LEU A 21 0.68 -2.95 -14.16
CA LEU A 21 0.19 -1.87 -15.01
C LEU A 21 -1.22 -1.40 -14.62
N GLY A 22 -1.44 -0.10 -14.75
CA GLY A 22 -2.73 0.54 -14.59
C GLY A 22 -3.62 0.39 -15.81
N ASP A 23 -4.66 1.22 -15.85
CA ASP A 23 -5.60 1.21 -16.95
C ASP A 23 -4.97 1.69 -18.26
N ARG A 24 -5.50 1.15 -19.36
CA ARG A 24 -5.18 1.63 -20.70
C ARG A 24 -5.82 3.00 -20.89
N SER A 25 -5.04 3.99 -21.31
CA SER A 25 -5.57 5.28 -21.73
C SER A 25 -6.43 5.10 -22.99
N PRO A 26 -7.68 5.58 -22.99
CA PRO A 26 -8.51 5.60 -24.19
C PRO A 26 -7.94 6.48 -25.30
N THR A 27 -7.23 7.55 -24.93
CA THR A 27 -6.70 8.54 -25.88
C THR A 27 -5.37 8.10 -26.51
N THR A 28 -4.42 7.61 -25.71
CA THR A 28 -3.07 7.27 -26.22
C THR A 28 -2.87 5.77 -26.40
N GLY A 29 -3.79 4.94 -25.88
CA GLY A 29 -3.66 3.48 -25.91
C GLY A 29 -2.59 2.92 -24.96
N THR A 30 -1.83 3.76 -24.24
CA THR A 30 -0.73 3.35 -23.36
C THR A 30 -1.20 2.98 -21.95
N ARG A 31 -0.37 2.24 -21.21
CA ARG A 31 -0.57 1.94 -19.77
C ARG A 31 0.57 2.54 -18.97
N ARG A 32 0.28 3.02 -17.76
CA ARG A 32 1.31 3.43 -16.80
C ARG A 32 1.57 2.32 -15.80
N ARG A 33 2.81 2.19 -15.36
CA ARG A 33 3.17 1.32 -14.23
C ARG A 33 2.54 1.86 -12.96
N LEU A 34 1.98 0.98 -12.14
CA LEU A 34 1.44 1.35 -10.83
C LEU A 34 2.59 1.33 -9.83
N PRO A 35 2.86 2.45 -9.13
CA PRO A 35 3.82 2.43 -8.05
C PRO A 35 3.26 1.66 -6.86
N VAL A 36 4.14 0.95 -6.16
CA VAL A 36 3.90 0.41 -4.82
C VAL A 36 4.54 1.30 -3.76
N ASP A 37 3.99 1.40 -2.56
CA ASP A 37 4.51 2.34 -1.56
C ASP A 37 5.94 2.00 -1.15
N GLY A 38 6.23 0.71 -0.92
CA GLY A 38 7.55 0.21 -0.55
C GLY A 38 7.86 -1.17 -1.11
N TYR A 39 9.12 -1.37 -1.49
CA TYR A 39 9.63 -2.66 -1.97
C TYR A 39 10.99 -3.00 -1.36
N TRP A 40 11.09 -4.18 -0.72
CA TRP A 40 12.31 -4.73 -0.15
C TRP A 40 12.69 -6.02 -0.89
N ALA A 41 13.63 -5.90 -1.82
CA ALA A 41 14.01 -6.99 -2.72
C ALA A 41 14.58 -8.22 -1.98
N GLU A 42 15.43 -7.99 -0.97
CA GLU A 42 16.03 -9.06 -0.16
C GLU A 42 14.99 -9.89 0.60
N HIS A 43 13.82 -9.30 0.86
CA HIS A 43 12.71 -9.93 1.57
C HIS A 43 11.61 -10.44 0.63
N GLY A 44 11.75 -10.23 -0.68
CA GLY A 44 10.67 -10.50 -1.64
C GLY A 44 9.36 -9.80 -1.29
N LEU A 45 9.43 -8.61 -0.69
CA LEU A 45 8.30 -7.97 0.00
C LEU A 45 7.90 -6.64 -0.65
N VAL A 46 6.60 -6.48 -0.84
CA VAL A 46 5.94 -5.20 -1.10
C VAL A 46 5.09 -4.81 0.10
N VAL A 47 5.15 -3.54 0.50
CA VAL A 47 4.26 -2.96 1.51
C VAL A 47 3.42 -1.85 0.89
N GLU A 48 2.12 -1.87 1.18
CA GLU A 48 1.15 -0.80 0.87
C GLU A 48 0.57 -0.25 2.18
N PHE A 49 0.40 1.06 2.27
CA PHE A 49 -0.25 1.71 3.41
C PHE A 49 -1.70 2.07 3.06
N ASP A 50 -2.66 1.40 3.69
CA ASP A 50 -4.06 1.70 3.49
C ASP A 50 -4.49 2.86 4.40
N GLU A 51 -4.65 4.05 3.83
CA GLU A 51 -5.26 5.17 4.54
C GLU A 51 -6.75 4.91 4.78
N ARG A 52 -7.33 5.44 5.87
CA ARG A 52 -8.78 5.28 6.18
C ARG A 52 -9.72 5.75 5.06
N GLN A 53 -9.26 6.67 4.21
CA GLN A 53 -10.00 7.13 3.02
C GLN A 53 -10.05 6.08 1.89
N HIS A 54 -9.45 4.90 2.06
CA HIS A 54 -9.67 3.71 1.23
C HIS A 54 -10.87 2.88 1.71
N THR A 55 -11.32 3.06 2.95
CA THR A 55 -12.46 2.32 3.54
C THR A 55 -13.74 3.15 3.68
N GLU A 56 -13.64 4.48 3.69
CA GLU A 56 -14.78 5.40 3.75
C GLU A 56 -14.88 6.16 2.42
N SER A 57 -15.99 6.01 1.68
CA SER A 57 -16.18 6.70 0.40
C SER A 57 -16.18 8.22 0.64
N VAL A 58 -15.45 8.97 -0.18
CA VAL A 58 -15.41 10.44 -0.13
C VAL A 58 -16.04 10.96 -1.43
N PRO A 59 -17.37 11.18 -1.48
CA PRO A 59 -18.11 11.35 -2.73
C PRO A 59 -17.54 12.42 -3.67
N LEU A 60 -17.10 13.56 -3.12
CA LEU A 60 -16.59 14.69 -3.88
C LEU A 60 -15.23 14.41 -4.56
N TRP A 61 -14.44 13.47 -4.03
CA TRP A 61 -13.16 13.06 -4.63
C TRP A 61 -13.32 11.80 -5.48
N ASP A 62 -14.18 10.87 -5.04
CA ASP A 62 -14.38 9.59 -5.72
C ASP A 62 -15.02 9.77 -7.10
N GLN A 63 -15.87 10.78 -7.29
CA GLN A 63 -16.54 11.07 -8.56
C GLN A 63 -15.66 11.80 -9.59
N LYS A 64 -14.44 12.22 -9.23
CA LYS A 64 -13.56 12.89 -10.18
C LYS A 64 -13.20 11.93 -11.33
N PRO A 65 -13.36 12.36 -12.60
CA PRO A 65 -12.98 11.52 -13.72
C PRO A 65 -11.47 11.32 -13.74
N THR A 66 -11.05 10.13 -14.16
CA THR A 66 -9.65 9.80 -14.38
C THR A 66 -9.34 9.79 -15.87
N LEU A 67 -8.05 9.74 -16.22
CA LEU A 67 -7.61 9.65 -17.63
C LEU A 67 -8.13 8.39 -18.34
N SER A 68 -8.60 7.38 -17.61
CA SER A 68 -9.23 6.18 -18.19
C SER A 68 -10.75 6.26 -18.31
N GLY A 69 -11.36 7.40 -17.96
CA GLY A 69 -12.81 7.62 -18.07
C GLY A 69 -13.64 7.02 -16.92
N ILE A 70 -13.00 6.36 -15.95
CA ILE A 70 -13.66 5.88 -14.73
C ILE A 70 -13.49 6.88 -13.59
N SER A 71 -14.33 6.75 -12.56
CA SER A 71 -14.23 7.56 -11.34
C SER A 71 -12.95 7.24 -10.56
N ARG A 72 -12.42 8.20 -9.81
CA ARG A 72 -11.20 8.02 -9.01
C ARG A 72 -11.36 6.94 -7.95
N GLY A 73 -12.55 6.84 -7.34
CA GLY A 73 -12.87 5.79 -6.37
C GLY A 73 -12.84 4.39 -7.01
N GLU A 74 -13.41 4.26 -8.21
CA GLU A 74 -13.38 3.00 -8.96
C GLU A 74 -11.96 2.63 -9.40
N GLN A 75 -11.19 3.62 -9.83
CA GLN A 75 -9.78 3.40 -10.17
C GLN A 75 -8.96 2.88 -8.99
N ARG A 76 -9.14 3.45 -7.79
CA ARG A 76 -8.45 2.98 -6.57
C ARG A 76 -8.83 1.53 -6.26
N ARG A 77 -10.13 1.20 -6.24
CA ARG A 77 -10.59 -0.19 -6.02
C ARG A 77 -10.00 -1.17 -7.02
N ARG A 78 -10.00 -0.82 -8.31
CA ARG A 78 -9.43 -1.65 -9.37
C ARG A 78 -7.93 -1.85 -9.21
N TYR A 79 -7.20 -0.81 -8.82
CA TYR A 79 -5.75 -0.87 -8.64
C TYR A 79 -5.38 -1.63 -7.38
N ASP A 80 -6.08 -1.44 -6.27
CA ASP A 80 -5.90 -2.20 -5.04
C ASP A 80 -6.12 -3.69 -5.30
N ARG A 81 -7.23 -4.04 -5.98
CA ARG A 81 -7.49 -5.44 -6.37
C ARG A 81 -6.39 -6.00 -7.27
N ARG A 82 -5.96 -5.22 -8.26
CA ARG A 82 -4.88 -5.64 -9.17
C ARG A 82 -3.56 -5.86 -8.45
N LYS A 83 -3.20 -5.02 -7.48
CA LYS A 83 -2.01 -5.23 -6.64
C LYS A 83 -2.12 -6.54 -5.86
N SER A 84 -3.27 -6.79 -5.21
CA SER A 84 -3.52 -8.02 -4.46
C SER A 84 -3.45 -9.29 -5.30
N ASP A 85 -3.91 -9.25 -6.55
CA ASP A 85 -3.89 -10.42 -7.43
C ASP A 85 -2.52 -10.62 -8.10
N VAL A 86 -1.91 -9.54 -8.59
CA VAL A 86 -0.72 -9.63 -9.46
C VAL A 86 0.57 -9.76 -8.66
N ILE A 87 0.76 -9.02 -7.56
CA ILE A 87 2.04 -9.05 -6.81
C ILE A 87 2.38 -10.48 -6.33
N PRO A 88 1.44 -11.22 -5.71
CA PRO A 88 1.69 -12.62 -5.32
C PRO A 88 1.92 -13.55 -6.51
N ALA A 89 1.24 -13.33 -7.64
CA ALA A 89 1.43 -14.13 -8.85
C ALA A 89 2.85 -14.02 -9.43
N TYR A 90 3.59 -12.96 -9.09
CA TYR A 90 5.00 -12.77 -9.43
C TYR A 90 5.96 -13.19 -8.31
N GLY A 91 5.49 -13.94 -7.31
CA GLY A 91 6.32 -14.50 -6.23
C GLY A 91 6.73 -13.51 -5.14
N LEU A 92 6.12 -12.32 -5.12
CA LEU A 92 6.35 -11.33 -4.06
C LEU A 92 5.24 -11.38 -3.01
N ARG A 93 5.60 -11.21 -1.74
CA ARG A 93 4.63 -11.06 -0.66
C ARG A 93 4.08 -9.63 -0.68
N LEU A 94 2.76 -9.48 -0.55
CA LEU A 94 2.11 -8.19 -0.36
C LEU A 94 1.63 -8.07 1.08
N VAL A 95 2.13 -7.08 1.82
CA VAL A 95 1.66 -6.73 3.17
C VAL A 95 0.95 -5.38 3.11
N ARG A 96 -0.29 -5.32 3.61
CA ARG A 96 -1.06 -4.08 3.70
C ARG A 96 -1.08 -3.59 5.16
N VAL A 97 -0.56 -2.40 5.40
CA VAL A 97 -0.54 -1.77 6.72
C VAL A 97 -1.66 -0.75 6.79
N ALA A 98 -2.80 -1.15 7.35
CA ALA A 98 -3.92 -0.24 7.54
C ALA A 98 -3.62 0.79 8.64
N GLN A 99 -3.91 2.07 8.37
CA GLN A 99 -3.75 3.12 9.37
C GLN A 99 -4.58 2.84 10.65
N SER A 100 -5.77 2.26 10.48
CA SER A 100 -6.66 1.87 11.58
C SER A 100 -6.14 0.71 12.43
N SER A 101 -5.09 0.00 11.99
CA SER A 101 -4.48 -1.07 12.77
C SER A 101 -3.65 -0.55 13.94
N PHE A 102 -3.21 0.72 13.89
CA PHE A 102 -2.37 1.29 14.95
C PHE A 102 -3.23 1.52 16.21
N PRO A 103 -2.77 1.04 17.39
CA PRO A 103 -3.58 1.07 18.61
C PRO A 103 -3.82 2.49 19.14
N GLN A 104 -2.96 3.44 18.79
CA GLN A 104 -3.04 4.83 19.19
C GLN A 104 -3.39 5.74 18.02
N LEU A 105 -4.61 6.26 18.04
CA LEU A 105 -5.06 7.30 17.13
C LEU A 105 -5.29 8.59 17.92
N LYS A 106 -4.87 9.73 17.37
CA LYS A 106 -5.17 11.05 17.93
C LYS A 106 -6.67 11.23 18.07
N LYS A 107 -7.08 12.13 18.99
CA LYS A 107 -8.49 12.50 19.20
C LYS A 107 -9.18 12.77 17.86
N GLY A 108 -10.24 12.02 17.59
CA GLY A 108 -10.95 12.02 16.30
C GLY A 108 -10.59 10.89 15.34
N GLY A 109 -9.65 10.00 15.68
CA GLY A 109 -9.40 8.73 14.97
C GLY A 109 -8.78 8.86 13.57
N LYS A 110 -8.42 10.08 13.13
CA LYS A 110 -7.98 10.36 11.76
C LYS A 110 -6.47 10.32 11.54
N LYS A 111 -5.68 10.35 12.62
CA LYS A 111 -4.22 10.37 12.56
C LYS A 111 -3.65 9.44 13.60
N ILE A 112 -2.55 8.76 13.29
CA ILE A 112 -1.80 7.97 14.26
C ILE A 112 -1.16 8.93 15.26
N ASP A 113 -1.26 8.59 16.55
CA ASP A 113 -0.50 9.29 17.58
C ASP A 113 0.90 8.70 17.66
N ARG A 114 1.80 9.23 16.83
CA ARG A 114 3.12 8.64 16.56
C ARG A 114 3.94 8.55 17.85
N GLU A 115 4.23 7.33 18.27
CA GLU A 115 5.23 7.02 19.28
C GLU A 115 6.13 5.95 18.68
N ARG A 116 7.43 6.24 18.60
CA ARG A 116 8.37 5.49 17.77
C ARG A 116 8.47 4.02 18.20
N THR A 117 8.53 3.75 19.50
CA THR A 117 8.71 2.40 20.04
C THR A 117 7.50 1.53 19.73
N ARG A 118 6.30 2.01 20.06
CA ARG A 118 5.03 1.35 19.76
C ARG A 118 4.80 1.17 18.27
N ASP A 119 5.15 2.16 17.44
CA ASP A 119 5.01 2.05 16.00
C ASP A 119 5.94 0.96 15.44
N LEU A 120 7.19 0.86 15.94
CA LEU A 120 8.12 -0.20 15.57
C LEU A 120 7.62 -1.58 16.01
N ASP A 121 7.15 -1.71 17.25
CA ASP A 121 6.65 -2.98 17.79
C ASP A 121 5.40 -3.45 17.04
N HIS A 122 4.49 -2.53 16.72
CA HIS A 122 3.32 -2.82 15.90
C HIS A 122 3.69 -3.28 14.49
N LEU A 123 4.63 -2.60 13.83
CA LEU A 123 5.11 -3.00 12.50
C LEU A 123 5.81 -4.37 12.54
N ARG A 124 6.62 -4.66 13.57
CA ARG A 124 7.23 -5.99 13.75
C ARG A 124 6.18 -7.07 13.92
N SER A 125 5.13 -6.80 14.71
CA SER A 125 4.01 -7.74 14.91
C SER A 125 3.30 -8.05 13.59
N ILE A 126 3.00 -7.03 12.78
CA ILE A 126 2.43 -7.22 11.43
C ILE A 126 3.37 -8.07 10.58
N LEU A 127 4.66 -7.73 10.51
CA LEU A 127 5.62 -8.46 9.68
C LEU A 127 5.82 -9.92 10.13
N ALA A 128 5.77 -10.20 11.44
CA ALA A 128 5.84 -11.55 11.97
C ALA A 128 4.57 -12.36 11.66
N HIS A 129 3.39 -11.76 11.85
CA HIS A 129 2.11 -12.36 11.48
C HIS A 129 2.04 -12.71 9.99
N GLU A 130 2.57 -11.81 9.15
CA GLU A 130 2.68 -12.01 7.71
C GLU A 130 3.86 -12.90 7.30
N GLY A 131 4.60 -13.50 8.24
CA GLY A 131 5.70 -14.43 7.97
C GLY A 131 6.89 -13.82 7.21
N VAL A 132 7.08 -12.50 7.33
CA VAL A 132 8.29 -11.80 6.84
C VAL A 132 9.42 -11.94 7.86
N LEU A 133 9.09 -11.77 9.14
CA LEU A 133 10.02 -11.97 10.25
C LEU A 133 9.71 -13.29 10.95
N PRO A 134 10.69 -13.95 11.59
CA PRO A 134 10.41 -15.09 12.46
C PRO A 134 9.46 -14.68 13.58
N ALA A 135 8.54 -15.58 13.95
CA ALA A 135 7.76 -15.43 15.17
C ALA A 135 8.73 -15.49 16.36
N GLY A 136 8.70 -14.44 17.19
CA GLY A 136 9.49 -14.37 18.43
C GLY A 136 8.93 -15.24 19.54
#